data_AF-A0A963R1B3-F1
#
_entry.id   AF-A0A963R1B3-F1
#
_cell.length_a   1.000
_cell.length_b   1.000
_cell.length_c   1.000
_cell.angle_alpha   90.00
_cell.angle_beta   90.00
_cell.angle_gamma   90.00
#
_symmetry.space_group_name_H-M   'P 1'
#
loop_
_entity.id
_entity.type
_entity.pdbx_description
1 polymer ?
#
loop_
_entity_poly.entity_id
_entity_poly.type
_entity_poly.pdbx_seq_one_letter_code
_entity_poly.pdbx_strand_id
1 'polypeptide(L)'
;NSTITMNPVATSDAAFRGGACPTPEYTIAYTGNYTTSADANQMEPIEAEFLRDRLSQLRRPGSHELSLLAQLARTQTAPSESLWDEETLAVAGSDATPLDRARQAASLAGIGRAIYDALLERIVEEEDKGQSMRRHRDHLAQMIETHGSDAASLDLAGLEQDIGALPSKLHAVVAATRAWSTSSGHDLDELLDIYIAAEARKGPRARLAQTPNGRTRRREWATDEHGLAGPLHYRWGQVHTLMTDLVEVAG
;
A
#
# COMPACT_ATOMS: atom_id res chain seq x y z
N ASN A 1 -27.46 25.15 14.21
CA ASN A 1 -26.70 25.87 13.17
C ASN A 1 -25.23 25.83 13.51
N SER A 2 -24.53 24.78 13.05
CA SER A 2 -23.06 24.72 13.08
C SER A 2 -22.62 24.06 11.79
N THR A 3 -22.14 24.87 10.86
CA THR A 3 -21.56 24.46 9.59
C THR A 3 -20.16 23.91 9.87
N ILE A 4 -19.92 22.63 9.58
CA ILE A 4 -18.57 22.06 9.59
C ILE A 4 -17.97 22.33 8.21
N THR A 5 -17.01 23.24 8.16
CA THR A 5 -16.19 23.48 6.97
C THR A 5 -14.95 22.59 7.05
N MET A 6 -14.86 21.54 6.23
CA MET A 6 -13.63 20.74 6.08
C MET A 6 -12.81 21.30 4.92
N ASN A 7 -11.60 21.78 5.24
CA ASN A 7 -10.61 22.20 4.26
C ASN A 7 -9.62 21.04 4.05
N PRO A 8 -9.34 20.58 2.82
CA PRO A 8 -8.47 19.44 2.60
C PRO A 8 -7.01 19.87 2.64
N VAL A 9 -6.27 19.43 3.67
CA VAL A 9 -4.81 19.37 3.63
C VAL A 9 -4.42 17.90 3.62
N ALA A 10 -4.40 17.31 2.43
CA ALA A 10 -3.71 16.05 2.19
C ALA A 10 -2.26 16.39 1.82
N THR A 11 -1.39 16.56 2.81
CA THR A 11 0.04 16.57 2.56
C THR A 11 0.53 15.15 2.32
N SER A 12 1.25 14.99 1.21
CA SER A 12 1.78 13.78 0.56
C SER A 12 2.77 12.90 1.38
N ASP A 13 2.63 12.74 2.70
CA ASP A 13 3.72 12.22 3.56
C ASP A 13 3.52 10.82 4.19
N ALA A 14 2.49 10.06 3.82
CA ALA A 14 2.16 8.81 4.53
C ALA A 14 2.67 7.49 3.91
N ALA A 15 3.10 7.46 2.65
CA ALA A 15 3.32 6.18 1.96
C ALA A 15 4.68 5.48 2.26
N PHE A 16 5.57 6.04 3.10
CA PHE A 16 6.92 5.46 3.23
C PHE A 16 7.61 5.68 4.58
N ARG A 17 6.83 5.86 5.65
CA ARG A 17 7.36 5.76 7.03
C ARG A 17 7.12 4.33 7.52
N GLY A 18 8.13 3.47 7.38
CA GLY A 18 8.17 2.16 8.05
C GLY A 18 8.33 2.30 9.56
N GLY A 19 7.33 2.88 10.21
CA GLY A 19 7.25 3.11 11.65
C GLY A 19 5.99 3.92 11.94
N ALA A 20 5.10 3.35 12.77
CA ALA A 20 3.86 3.88 13.35
C ALA A 20 3.18 5.04 12.59
N CYS A 21 1.94 4.80 12.16
CA CYS A 21 1.04 5.84 11.65
C CYS A 21 1.08 7.08 12.57
N PRO A 22 1.20 8.31 12.04
CA PRO A 22 0.91 9.48 12.85
C PRO A 22 -0.53 9.36 13.32
N THR A 23 -0.73 9.33 14.64
CA THR A 23 -2.07 9.45 15.23
C THR A 23 -2.68 10.75 14.74
N PRO A 24 -3.87 10.74 14.12
CA PRO A 24 -4.56 11.99 13.81
C PRO A 24 -4.81 12.77 15.10
N GLU A 25 -4.56 14.08 15.09
CA GLU A 25 -4.82 15.02 16.21
C GLU A 25 -6.32 15.17 16.56
N TYR A 26 -7.18 14.34 15.97
CA TYR A 26 -8.58 14.22 16.35
C TYR A 26 -8.83 12.80 16.87
N THR A 27 -8.68 12.65 18.19
CA THR A 27 -9.28 11.55 18.93
C THR A 27 -10.79 11.74 18.89
N ILE A 28 -11.48 11.01 18.00
CA ILE A 28 -12.87 10.66 18.28
C ILE A 28 -12.78 9.65 19.42
N ALA A 29 -12.99 10.11 20.66
CA ALA A 29 -13.07 9.24 21.81
C ALA A 29 -14.35 8.42 21.69
N TYR A 30 -14.25 7.24 21.08
CA TYR A 30 -15.24 6.19 21.27
C TYR A 30 -14.92 5.53 22.61
N THR A 31 -15.63 5.92 23.67
CA THR A 31 -15.59 5.22 24.96
C THR A 31 -16.36 3.92 24.84
N GLY A 32 -15.80 2.96 24.12
CA GLY A 32 -16.21 1.55 24.15
C GLY A 32 -15.10 0.76 24.81
N ASN A 33 -15.40 0.09 25.92
CA ASN A 33 -14.45 -0.74 26.64
C ASN A 33 -14.00 -1.91 25.74
N TYR A 34 -12.71 -1.98 25.42
CA TYR A 34 -12.13 -3.14 24.77
C TYR A 34 -11.92 -4.25 25.80
N THR A 35 -12.86 -5.20 25.87
CA THR A 35 -12.63 -6.50 26.50
C THR A 35 -12.05 -7.46 25.47
N THR A 36 -10.84 -7.94 25.73
CA THR A 36 -10.28 -9.12 25.07
C THR A 36 -11.07 -10.35 25.50
N SER A 37 -12.06 -10.75 24.70
CA SER A 37 -12.67 -12.09 24.71
C SER A 37 -13.22 -12.37 23.31
N ALA A 38 -13.36 -13.65 22.98
CA ALA A 38 -13.78 -14.19 21.70
C ALA A 38 -15.26 -13.91 21.37
N ASP A 39 -15.65 -12.64 21.37
CA ASP A 39 -16.96 -12.15 20.96
C ASP A 39 -16.74 -11.36 19.67
N ALA A 40 -17.06 -12.00 18.55
CA ALA A 40 -17.09 -11.36 17.24
C ALA A 40 -17.91 -10.05 17.32
N ASN A 41 -17.50 -9.02 16.58
CA ASN A 41 -18.26 -7.78 16.38
C ASN A 41 -19.71 -8.11 15.99
N GLN A 42 -20.62 -8.20 16.95
CA GLN A 42 -22.04 -8.35 16.65
C GLN A 42 -22.59 -6.95 16.43
N MET A 43 -22.55 -6.51 15.17
CA MET A 43 -23.22 -5.30 14.74
C MET A 43 -24.73 -5.52 14.86
N GLU A 44 -25.45 -4.62 15.53
CA GLU A 44 -26.90 -4.75 15.68
C GLU A 44 -27.62 -4.42 14.35
N PRO A 45 -28.78 -5.04 14.02
CA PRO A 45 -29.49 -4.79 12.76
C PRO A 45 -29.77 -3.32 12.47
N ILE A 46 -30.14 -2.55 13.49
CA ILE A 46 -30.40 -1.12 13.35
C ILE A 46 -29.14 -0.30 13.09
N GLU A 47 -28.00 -0.74 13.63
CA GLU A 47 -26.70 -0.11 13.40
C GLU A 47 -26.21 -0.43 11.98
N ALA A 48 -26.35 -1.68 11.55
CA ALA A 48 -26.01 -2.09 10.19
C ALA A 48 -26.86 -1.36 9.14
N GLU A 49 -28.17 -1.21 9.36
CA GLU A 49 -29.04 -0.43 8.49
C GLU A 49 -28.62 1.04 8.44
N PHE A 50 -28.38 1.66 9.61
CA PHE A 50 -27.94 3.04 9.70
C PHE A 50 -26.61 3.27 8.96
N LEU A 51 -25.61 2.42 9.21
CA LEU A 51 -24.30 2.52 8.56
C LEU A 51 -24.42 2.30 7.05
N ARG A 52 -25.20 1.31 6.61
CA ARG A 52 -25.44 1.08 5.19
C ARG A 52 -26.05 2.30 4.52
N ASP A 53 -27.09 2.91 5.11
CA ASP A 53 -27.71 4.11 4.55
C ASP A 53 -26.68 5.23 4.39
N ARG A 54 -25.84 5.48 5.41
CA ARG A 54 -24.79 6.50 5.35
C ARG A 54 -23.70 6.19 4.31
N LEU A 55 -23.19 4.96 4.29
CA LEU A 55 -22.14 4.56 3.36
C LEU A 55 -22.64 4.59 1.90
N SER A 56 -23.87 4.16 1.65
CA SER A 56 -24.50 4.15 0.32
C SER A 56 -24.68 5.54 -0.28
N GLN A 57 -24.52 6.60 0.52
CA GLN A 57 -24.65 7.99 0.11
C GLN A 57 -23.29 8.67 -0.13
N LEU A 58 -22.16 8.02 0.19
CA LEU A 58 -20.84 8.64 0.03
C LEU A 58 -20.56 9.00 -1.43
N ARG A 59 -19.96 10.18 -1.60
CA ARG A 59 -19.63 10.75 -2.91
C ARG A 59 -18.12 10.93 -3.06
N ARG A 60 -17.66 10.88 -4.30
CA ARG A 60 -16.27 11.17 -4.64
C ARG A 60 -15.95 12.64 -4.30
N PRO A 61 -14.76 12.95 -3.76
CA PRO A 61 -14.35 14.33 -3.53
C PRO A 61 -14.42 15.15 -4.83
N GLY A 62 -15.13 16.28 -4.80
CA GLY A 62 -15.26 17.16 -5.98
C GLY A 62 -16.18 16.65 -7.10
N SER A 63 -16.91 15.55 -6.90
CA SER A 63 -17.86 15.01 -7.89
C SER A 63 -19.21 14.66 -7.24
N HIS A 64 -20.26 14.56 -8.07
CA HIS A 64 -21.59 14.09 -7.65
C HIS A 64 -21.76 12.57 -7.76
N GLU A 65 -20.75 11.87 -8.28
CA GLU A 65 -20.72 10.42 -8.43
C GLU A 65 -20.48 9.71 -7.08
N LEU A 66 -21.05 8.52 -6.96
CA LEU A 66 -20.85 7.64 -5.81
C LEU A 66 -19.40 7.17 -5.74
N SER A 67 -18.86 7.06 -4.52
CA SER A 67 -17.57 6.41 -4.33
C SER A 67 -17.67 4.90 -4.51
N LEU A 68 -16.57 4.22 -4.82
CA LEU A 68 -16.48 2.76 -4.79
C LEU A 68 -17.09 2.15 -3.51
N LEU A 69 -16.79 2.72 -2.33
CA LEU A 69 -17.35 2.24 -1.06
C LEU A 69 -18.89 2.36 -1.01
N ALA A 70 -19.45 3.44 -1.56
CA ALA A 70 -20.89 3.59 -1.66
C ALA A 70 -21.51 2.61 -2.66
N GLN A 71 -20.81 2.33 -3.76
CA GLN A 71 -21.24 1.35 -4.75
C GLN A 71 -21.25 -0.07 -4.15
N LEU A 72 -20.19 -0.46 -3.44
CA LEU A 72 -20.11 -1.72 -2.69
C LEU A 72 -21.21 -1.84 -1.64
N ALA A 73 -21.44 -0.81 -0.81
CA ALA A 73 -22.49 -0.84 0.21
C ALA A 73 -23.90 -1.04 -0.38
N ARG A 74 -24.12 -0.67 -1.65
CA ARG A 74 -25.41 -0.83 -2.35
C ARG A 74 -25.62 -2.22 -2.94
N THR A 75 -24.58 -3.00 -3.17
CA THR A 75 -24.73 -4.36 -3.74
C THR A 75 -25.42 -5.29 -2.75
N GLN A 76 -25.25 -5.03 -1.44
CA GLN A 76 -25.77 -5.88 -0.36
C GLN A 76 -25.27 -7.33 -0.46
N THR A 77 -24.08 -7.51 -1.02
CA THR A 77 -23.37 -8.78 -1.10
C THR A 77 -22.07 -8.68 -0.35
N ALA A 78 -21.60 -9.78 0.22
CA ALA A 78 -20.24 -9.84 0.75
C ALA A 78 -19.26 -9.40 -0.36
N PRO A 79 -18.25 -8.56 -0.04
CA PRO A 79 -17.26 -8.15 -1.02
C PRO A 79 -16.38 -9.34 -1.40
N SER A 80 -15.65 -9.22 -2.50
CA SER A 80 -14.65 -10.21 -2.89
C SER A 80 -13.46 -10.22 -1.92
N GLU A 81 -12.81 -11.37 -1.79
CA GLU A 81 -11.64 -11.55 -0.89
C GLU A 81 -10.53 -10.53 -1.18
N SER A 82 -10.34 -10.17 -2.46
CA SER A 82 -9.38 -9.16 -2.89
C SER A 82 -10.08 -7.96 -3.51
N LEU A 83 -9.56 -6.76 -3.20
CA LEU A 83 -9.98 -5.48 -3.77
C LEU A 83 -9.87 -5.45 -5.30
N TRP A 84 -9.03 -6.32 -5.84
CA TRP A 84 -8.64 -6.34 -7.24
C TRP A 84 -9.46 -7.32 -8.08
N ASP A 85 -10.39 -8.05 -7.46
CA ASP A 85 -11.14 -9.10 -8.13
C ASP A 85 -12.17 -8.50 -9.10
N GLU A 86 -12.55 -9.30 -10.11
CA GLU A 86 -13.43 -8.85 -11.20
C GLU A 86 -14.78 -8.36 -10.67
N GLU A 87 -15.28 -8.94 -9.59
CA GLU A 87 -16.52 -8.55 -8.93
C GLU A 87 -16.44 -7.13 -8.37
N THR A 88 -15.32 -6.77 -7.74
CA THR A 88 -15.10 -5.41 -7.22
C THR A 88 -14.88 -4.41 -8.35
N LEU A 89 -14.19 -4.81 -9.42
CA LEU A 89 -14.01 -3.96 -10.61
C LEU A 89 -15.33 -3.71 -11.34
N ALA A 90 -16.21 -4.71 -11.41
CA ALA A 90 -17.51 -4.60 -12.07
C ALA A 90 -18.43 -3.55 -11.42
N VAL A 91 -18.27 -3.32 -10.11
CA VAL A 91 -19.06 -2.34 -9.34
C VAL A 91 -18.36 -1.00 -9.17
N ALA A 92 -17.12 -0.85 -9.66
CA ALA A 92 -16.34 0.37 -9.46
C ALA A 92 -16.81 1.54 -10.35
N GLY A 93 -17.50 1.27 -11.45
CA GLY A 93 -17.99 2.30 -12.36
C GLY A 93 -16.85 3.20 -12.86
N SER A 94 -16.94 4.51 -12.60
CA SER A 94 -15.89 5.48 -12.95
C SER A 94 -14.56 5.25 -12.22
N ASP A 95 -14.57 4.55 -11.09
CA ASP A 95 -13.37 4.25 -10.31
C ASP A 95 -12.63 2.99 -10.84
N ALA A 96 -13.17 2.28 -11.83
CA ALA A 96 -12.58 1.04 -12.34
C ALA A 96 -11.15 1.23 -12.91
N THR A 97 -10.94 2.27 -13.72
CA THR A 97 -9.62 2.54 -14.31
C THR A 97 -8.59 2.98 -13.26
N PRO A 98 -8.88 3.94 -12.36
CA PRO A 98 -7.98 4.24 -11.23
C PRO A 98 -7.73 3.03 -10.33
N LEU A 99 -8.72 2.16 -10.13
CA LEU A 99 -8.57 0.96 -9.29
C LEU A 99 -7.63 -0.06 -9.92
N ASP A 100 -7.76 -0.33 -11.22
CA ASP A 100 -6.83 -1.21 -11.94
C ASP A 100 -5.40 -0.64 -11.95
N ARG A 101 -5.27 0.69 -12.09
CA ARG A 101 -3.97 1.36 -11.98
C ARG A 101 -3.39 1.23 -10.58
N ALA A 102 -4.21 1.34 -9.54
CA ALA A 102 -3.77 1.13 -8.16
C ALA A 102 -3.28 -0.30 -7.92
N ARG A 103 -3.90 -1.30 -8.55
CA ARG A 103 -3.44 -2.71 -8.55
C ARG A 103 -2.06 -2.84 -9.18
N GLN A 104 -1.86 -2.25 -10.37
CA GLN A 104 -0.57 -2.24 -11.06
C GLN A 104 0.51 -1.53 -10.23
N ALA A 105 0.17 -0.40 -9.61
CA ALA A 105 1.06 0.33 -8.72
C ALA A 105 1.40 -0.46 -7.44
N ALA A 106 0.44 -1.20 -6.88
CA ALA A 106 0.65 -2.09 -5.75
C ALA A 106 1.64 -3.22 -6.10
N SER A 107 1.46 -3.85 -7.25
CA SER A 107 2.38 -4.86 -7.80
C SER A 107 3.80 -4.30 -7.96
N LEU A 108 3.93 -3.12 -8.59
CA LEU A 108 5.21 -2.45 -8.77
C LEU A 108 5.86 -2.07 -7.43
N ALA A 109 5.09 -1.59 -6.46
CA ALA A 109 5.60 -1.27 -5.13
C ALA A 109 6.08 -2.52 -4.38
N GLY A 110 5.39 -3.65 -4.55
CA GLY A 110 5.82 -4.95 -4.02
C GLY A 110 7.18 -5.37 -4.58
N ILE A 111 7.33 -5.34 -5.90
CA ILE A 111 8.62 -5.60 -6.57
C ILE A 111 9.69 -4.61 -6.10
N GLY A 112 9.34 -3.32 -6.01
CA GLY A 112 10.26 -2.28 -5.58
C GLY A 112 10.81 -2.51 -4.16
N ARG A 113 9.97 -3.01 -3.26
CA ARG A 113 10.38 -3.44 -1.90
C ARG A 113 11.27 -4.68 -1.94
N ALA A 114 10.92 -5.68 -2.76
CA ALA A 114 11.73 -6.89 -2.91
C ALA A 114 13.13 -6.59 -3.46
N ILE A 115 13.25 -5.68 -4.44
CA ILE A 115 14.53 -5.18 -4.96
C ILE A 115 15.32 -4.50 -3.86
N TYR A 116 14.69 -3.63 -3.07
CA TYR A 116 15.35 -2.95 -1.96
C TYR A 116 15.91 -3.94 -0.93
N ASP A 117 15.15 -4.97 -0.56
CA ASP A 117 15.61 -5.99 0.39
C ASP A 117 16.73 -6.86 -0.23
N ALA A 118 16.65 -7.19 -1.52
CA ALA A 118 17.70 -7.92 -2.23
C ALA A 118 19.01 -7.12 -2.34
N LEU A 119 18.94 -5.81 -2.60
CA LEU A 119 20.08 -4.90 -2.57
C LEU A 119 20.71 -4.84 -1.17
N LEU A 120 19.89 -4.83 -0.11
CA LEU A 120 20.39 -4.88 1.26
C LEU A 120 21.11 -6.18 1.59
N GLU A 121 20.53 -7.33 1.26
CA GLU A 121 21.19 -8.64 1.44
C GLU A 121 22.58 -8.65 0.79
N ARG A 122 22.65 -8.18 -0.45
CA ARG A 122 23.91 -8.10 -1.19
C ARG A 122 24.93 -7.19 -0.53
N ILE A 123 24.55 -5.98 -0.14
CA ILE A 123 25.46 -5.04 0.53
C ILE A 123 25.96 -5.62 1.86
N VAL A 124 25.08 -6.26 2.64
CA VAL A 124 25.46 -6.89 3.92
C VAL A 124 26.50 -7.99 3.68
N GLU A 125 26.30 -8.84 2.68
CA GLU A 125 27.22 -9.91 2.31
C GLU A 125 28.57 -9.39 1.77
N GLU A 126 28.52 -8.52 0.77
CA GLU A 126 29.71 -8.11 -0.01
C GLU A 126 30.52 -7.02 0.69
N GLU A 127 29.85 -6.02 1.27
CA GLU A 127 30.51 -4.81 1.78
C GLU A 127 30.69 -4.86 3.30
N ASP A 128 29.67 -5.30 4.04
CA ASP A 128 29.74 -5.38 5.50
C ASP A 128 30.29 -6.72 6.01
N LYS A 129 30.56 -7.68 5.11
CA LYS A 129 31.07 -9.03 5.43
C LYS A 129 30.19 -9.76 6.45
N GLY A 130 28.88 -9.53 6.38
CA GLY A 130 27.87 -10.21 7.17
C GLY A 130 27.63 -11.64 6.68
N GLN A 131 26.73 -12.35 7.37
CA GLN A 131 26.33 -13.69 6.96
C GLN A 131 25.60 -13.64 5.61
N SER A 132 26.00 -14.50 4.68
CA SER A 132 25.32 -14.65 3.39
C SER A 132 23.88 -15.15 3.63
N MET A 133 22.91 -14.33 3.21
CA MET A 133 21.49 -14.67 3.18
C MET A 133 20.99 -14.49 1.75
N ARG A 134 20.16 -15.43 1.30
CA ARG A 134 19.56 -15.41 -0.05
C ARG A 134 18.04 -15.30 -0.04
N ARG A 135 17.44 -15.16 1.14
CA ARG A 135 15.99 -15.24 1.34
C ARG A 135 15.26 -14.18 0.52
N HIS A 136 15.73 -12.94 0.55
CA HIS A 136 15.10 -11.83 -0.17
C HIS A 136 15.45 -11.84 -1.66
N ARG A 137 16.67 -12.21 -2.03
CA ARG A 137 17.06 -12.42 -3.45
C ARG A 137 16.27 -13.53 -4.13
N ASP A 138 16.08 -14.66 -3.45
CA ASP A 138 15.30 -15.78 -3.99
C ASP A 138 13.80 -15.41 -4.04
N HIS A 139 13.29 -14.67 -3.04
CA HIS A 139 11.90 -14.17 -3.06
C HIS A 139 11.66 -13.10 -4.14
N LEU A 140 12.65 -12.28 -4.49
CA LEU A 140 12.53 -11.32 -5.58
C LEU A 140 12.20 -12.00 -6.91
N ALA A 141 12.77 -13.18 -7.18
CA ALA A 141 12.44 -13.95 -8.39
C ALA A 141 10.95 -14.31 -8.44
N GLN A 142 10.40 -14.77 -7.31
CA GLN A 142 8.96 -15.06 -7.18
C GLN A 142 8.08 -13.82 -7.38
N MET A 143 8.51 -12.67 -6.85
CA MET A 143 7.79 -11.40 -7.01
C MET A 143 7.74 -10.95 -8.47
N ILE A 144 8.83 -11.11 -9.22
CA ILE A 144 8.86 -10.78 -10.65
C ILE A 144 7.97 -11.75 -11.43
N GLU A 145 8.04 -13.04 -11.15
CA GLU A 145 7.20 -14.05 -11.81
C GLU A 145 5.71 -13.76 -11.61
N THR A 146 5.32 -13.41 -10.38
CA THR A 146 3.90 -13.22 -10.03
C THR A 146 3.37 -11.85 -10.46
N HIS A 147 4.17 -10.78 -10.30
CA HIS A 147 3.69 -9.40 -10.40
C HIS A 147 4.36 -8.59 -11.53
N GLY A 148 5.35 -9.14 -12.23
CA GLY A 148 6.14 -8.42 -13.23
C GLY A 148 5.30 -7.85 -14.37
N SER A 149 4.34 -8.63 -14.88
CA SER A 149 3.42 -8.21 -15.95
C SER A 149 2.54 -7.03 -15.54
N ASP A 150 1.98 -7.09 -14.33
CA ASP A 150 1.13 -6.01 -13.80
C ASP A 150 1.93 -4.74 -13.53
N ALA A 151 3.11 -4.90 -12.92
CA ALA A 151 4.02 -3.80 -12.64
C ALA A 151 4.47 -3.09 -13.92
N ALA A 152 4.76 -3.86 -14.98
CA ALA A 152 5.09 -3.34 -16.30
C ALA A 152 3.94 -2.59 -16.97
N SER A 153 2.70 -3.02 -16.71
CA SER A 153 1.49 -2.44 -17.29
C SER A 153 1.12 -1.09 -16.68
N LEU A 154 1.75 -0.71 -15.56
CA LEU A 154 1.49 0.58 -14.90
C LEU A 154 1.68 1.75 -15.86
N ASP A 155 0.59 2.46 -16.15
CA ASP A 155 0.64 3.78 -16.77
C ASP A 155 0.94 4.84 -15.69
N LEU A 156 2.22 5.23 -15.65
CA LEU A 156 2.77 6.19 -14.70
C LEU A 156 2.19 7.60 -14.87
N ALA A 157 1.90 8.02 -16.11
CA ALA A 157 1.35 9.35 -16.36
C ALA A 157 -0.08 9.45 -15.82
N GLY A 158 -0.90 8.40 -16.02
CA GLY A 158 -2.21 8.34 -15.39
C GLY A 158 -2.15 8.21 -13.87
N LEU A 159 -1.10 7.56 -13.32
CA LEU A 159 -0.93 7.50 -11.86
C LEU A 159 -0.71 8.90 -11.29
N GLU A 160 0.14 9.70 -11.90
CA GLU A 160 0.37 11.09 -11.47
C GLU A 160 -0.86 11.99 -11.65
N GLN A 161 -1.78 11.64 -12.55
CA GLN A 161 -3.09 12.31 -12.63
C GLN A 161 -3.98 11.93 -11.44
N ASP A 162 -3.93 10.67 -11.00
CA ASP A 162 -4.74 10.17 -9.89
C ASP A 162 -4.26 10.68 -8.51
N ILE A 163 -2.94 10.76 -8.29
CA ILE A 163 -2.36 11.09 -6.96
C ILE A 163 -1.59 12.41 -6.91
N GLY A 164 -1.43 13.09 -8.05
CA GLY A 164 -0.55 14.24 -8.21
C GLY A 164 0.89 13.86 -8.59
N ALA A 165 1.68 14.87 -8.95
CA ALA A 165 3.05 14.67 -9.43
C ALA A 165 3.96 14.02 -8.36
N LEU A 166 4.71 13.00 -8.77
CA LEU A 166 5.69 12.37 -7.90
C LEU A 166 6.94 13.26 -7.76
N PRO A 167 7.56 13.33 -6.58
CA PRO A 167 8.88 13.94 -6.43
C PRO A 167 9.88 13.28 -7.40
N SER A 168 10.75 14.07 -8.02
CA SER A 168 11.63 13.64 -9.12
C SER A 168 12.41 12.33 -8.84
N LYS A 169 12.95 12.18 -7.64
CA LYS A 169 13.68 10.96 -7.23
C LYS A 169 12.76 9.75 -7.06
N LEU A 170 11.54 9.97 -6.60
CA LEU A 170 10.54 8.91 -6.47
C LEU A 170 10.01 8.51 -7.86
N HIS A 171 9.77 9.48 -8.74
CA HIS A 171 9.44 9.20 -10.13
C HIS A 171 10.54 8.36 -10.80
N ALA A 172 11.81 8.74 -10.63
CA ALA A 172 12.95 8.03 -11.21
C ALA A 172 13.02 6.57 -10.76
N VAL A 173 12.84 6.28 -9.46
CA VAL A 173 12.86 4.88 -8.99
C VAL A 173 11.66 4.10 -9.50
N VAL A 174 10.46 4.68 -9.51
CA VAL A 174 9.25 4.01 -10.05
C VAL A 174 9.43 3.66 -11.53
N ALA A 175 9.93 4.60 -12.33
CA ALA A 175 10.19 4.38 -13.75
C ALA A 175 11.28 3.32 -13.98
N ALA A 176 12.37 3.35 -13.21
CA ALA A 176 13.46 2.39 -13.31
C ALA A 176 13.03 0.98 -12.90
N THR A 177 12.32 0.83 -11.77
CA THR A 177 11.77 -0.44 -11.31
C THR A 177 10.83 -1.04 -12.36
N ARG A 178 9.97 -0.22 -12.98
CA ARG A 178 9.05 -0.67 -14.02
C ARG A 178 9.78 -1.16 -15.27
N ALA A 179 10.79 -0.43 -15.74
CA ALA A 179 11.59 -0.85 -16.88
C ALA A 179 12.33 -2.16 -16.58
N TRP A 180 12.94 -2.22 -15.39
CA TRP A 180 13.73 -3.35 -14.94
C TRP A 180 12.91 -4.63 -14.78
N SER A 181 11.65 -4.56 -14.31
CA SER A 181 10.78 -5.73 -14.13
C SER A 181 10.41 -6.47 -15.42
N THR A 182 10.78 -5.91 -16.58
CA THR A 182 10.61 -6.54 -17.90
C THR A 182 11.94 -6.86 -18.59
N SER A 183 13.06 -6.53 -17.95
CA SER A 183 14.39 -6.76 -18.51
C SER A 183 14.75 -8.25 -18.42
N SER A 184 15.48 -8.76 -19.41
CA SER A 184 15.88 -10.17 -19.46
C SER A 184 17.08 -10.52 -18.57
N GLY A 185 17.79 -9.52 -18.05
CA GLY A 185 18.99 -9.71 -17.22
C GLY A 185 18.77 -9.58 -15.72
N HIS A 186 17.78 -8.78 -15.30
CA HIS A 186 17.51 -8.46 -13.89
C HIS A 186 18.78 -8.16 -13.07
N ASP A 187 19.73 -7.41 -13.64
CA ASP A 187 20.92 -6.98 -12.90
C ASP A 187 20.53 -5.90 -11.89
N LEU A 188 20.75 -6.19 -10.61
CA LEU A 188 20.40 -5.30 -9.51
C LEU A 188 21.33 -4.08 -9.42
N ASP A 189 22.56 -4.17 -9.95
CA ASP A 189 23.52 -3.06 -9.86
C ASP A 189 23.04 -1.81 -10.61
N GLU A 190 22.32 -2.01 -11.71
CA GLU A 190 21.74 -0.92 -12.51
C GLU A 190 20.78 -0.04 -11.70
N LEU A 191 20.18 -0.59 -10.64
CA LEU A 191 19.20 0.09 -9.80
C LEU A 191 19.79 0.69 -8.53
N LEU A 192 21.01 0.29 -8.11
CA LEU A 192 21.54 0.63 -6.80
C LEU A 192 21.59 2.15 -6.56
N ASP A 193 22.20 2.90 -7.49
CA ASP A 193 22.35 4.36 -7.35
C ASP A 193 21.00 5.09 -7.35
N ILE A 194 20.03 4.61 -8.15
CA ILE A 194 18.68 5.16 -8.23
C ILE A 194 17.96 4.96 -6.89
N TYR A 195 18.07 3.78 -6.31
CA TYR A 195 17.50 3.46 -5.01
C TYR A 195 18.19 4.23 -3.87
N ILE A 196 19.51 4.38 -3.88
CA ILE A 196 20.25 5.22 -2.92
C ILE A 196 19.75 6.67 -3.00
N ALA A 197 19.62 7.22 -4.21
CA ALA A 197 19.17 8.59 -4.41
C ALA A 197 17.74 8.80 -3.88
N ALA A 198 16.83 7.88 -4.18
CA ALA A 198 15.44 7.91 -3.70
C ALA A 198 15.36 7.70 -2.17
N GLU A 199 16.23 6.86 -1.60
CA GLU A 199 16.28 6.60 -0.17
C GLU A 199 16.79 7.80 0.63
N ALA A 200 17.63 8.67 0.06
CA ALA A 200 18.25 9.80 0.76
C ALA A 200 17.24 10.69 1.54
N ARG A 201 15.97 10.76 1.11
CA ARG A 201 14.90 11.45 1.85
C ARG A 201 14.63 10.91 3.25
N LYS A 202 15.03 9.66 3.54
CA LYS A 202 14.93 9.03 4.86
C LYS A 202 15.99 9.56 5.85
N GLY A 203 17.01 10.28 5.36
CA GLY A 203 18.08 10.85 6.17
C GLY A 203 18.85 9.78 6.95
N PRO A 204 19.01 9.91 8.28
CA PRO A 204 19.75 8.94 9.11
C PRO A 204 19.18 7.51 9.09
N ARG A 205 17.95 7.33 8.60
CA ARG A 205 17.29 6.02 8.47
C ARG A 205 17.58 5.31 7.14
N ALA A 206 18.35 5.93 6.25
CA ALA A 206 18.76 5.31 4.99
C ALA A 206 19.74 4.16 5.26
N ARG A 207 19.60 3.05 4.50
CA ARG A 207 20.38 1.82 4.70
C ARG A 207 21.31 1.51 3.54
N LEU A 208 20.95 1.85 2.31
CA LEU A 208 21.71 1.48 1.11
C LEU A 208 23.02 2.26 0.98
N ALA A 209 23.00 3.56 1.33
CA ALA A 209 24.18 4.40 1.22
C ALA A 209 25.35 3.89 2.09
N GLN A 210 26.57 3.94 1.56
CA GLN A 210 27.80 3.54 2.25
C GLN A 210 28.28 4.61 3.25
N THR A 211 27.45 4.90 4.26
CA THR A 211 27.75 5.82 5.35
C THR A 211 27.87 5.06 6.68
N PRO A 212 28.55 5.61 7.70
CA PRO A 212 28.59 4.99 9.02
C PRO A 212 27.19 4.69 9.60
N ASN A 213 26.24 5.62 9.39
CA ASN A 213 24.85 5.43 9.80
C ASN A 213 24.18 4.30 9.01
N GLY A 214 24.35 4.26 7.69
CA GLY A 214 23.83 3.19 6.83
C GLY A 214 24.32 1.81 7.28
N ARG A 215 25.62 1.67 7.54
CA ARG A 215 26.21 0.43 8.06
C ARG A 215 25.59 0.02 9.40
N THR A 216 25.40 0.95 10.33
CA THR A 216 24.72 0.64 11.60
C THR A 216 23.28 0.15 11.37
N ARG A 217 22.53 0.80 10.49
CA ARG A 217 21.14 0.41 10.17
C ARG A 217 21.04 -0.92 9.44
N ARG A 218 22.04 -1.30 8.65
CA ARG A 218 22.14 -2.62 8.01
C ARG A 218 22.45 -3.73 9.01
N ARG A 219 23.28 -3.46 10.03
CA ARG A 219 23.51 -4.43 11.13
C ARG A 219 22.24 -4.70 11.92
N GLU A 220 21.48 -3.65 12.25
CA GLU A 220 20.17 -3.78 12.90
C GLU A 220 19.21 -4.62 12.03
N TRP A 221 19.16 -4.33 10.73
CA TRP A 221 18.33 -5.07 9.77
C TRP A 221 18.74 -6.56 9.65
N ALA A 222 20.03 -6.87 9.68
CA ALA A 222 20.52 -8.24 9.58
C ALA A 222 20.20 -9.10 10.83
N THR A 223 19.92 -8.48 11.97
CA THR A 223 19.58 -9.18 13.22
C THR A 223 18.08 -9.33 13.44
N ASP A 224 17.26 -8.52 12.78
CA ASP A 224 15.81 -8.54 12.92
C ASP A 224 15.16 -9.53 11.94
N GLU A 225 14.07 -10.17 12.36
CA GLU A 225 13.25 -10.96 11.43
C GLU A 225 12.39 -10.02 10.59
N HIS A 226 12.64 -10.00 9.28
CA HIS A 226 11.92 -9.16 8.33
C HIS A 226 11.00 -9.99 7.45
N GLY A 227 9.73 -9.59 7.41
CA GLY A 227 8.73 -10.17 6.53
C GLY A 227 9.13 -10.00 5.06
N LEU A 228 8.71 -10.94 4.23
CA LEU A 228 8.89 -10.87 2.78
C LEU A 228 8.08 -9.70 2.21
N ALA A 229 8.59 -9.14 1.11
CA ALA A 229 7.90 -8.08 0.40
C ALA A 229 6.60 -8.60 -0.22
N GLY A 230 5.65 -7.69 -0.46
CA GLY A 230 4.38 -8.01 -1.09
C GLY A 230 3.70 -6.76 -1.60
N PRO A 231 2.73 -6.89 -2.52
CA PRO A 231 1.95 -5.77 -3.00
C PRO A 231 1.31 -4.98 -1.86
N LEU A 232 1.20 -3.66 -2.04
CA LEU A 232 0.57 -2.80 -1.06
C LEU A 232 -0.92 -2.62 -1.39
N HIS A 233 -1.81 -3.04 -0.51
CA HIS A 233 -3.23 -2.69 -0.59
C HIS A 233 -3.65 -1.94 0.67
N TYR A 234 -4.42 -0.86 0.51
CA TYR A 234 -4.89 -0.07 1.63
C TYR A 234 -5.98 -0.83 2.40
N ARG A 235 -5.61 -1.41 3.56
CA ARG A 235 -6.51 -1.94 4.61
C ARG A 235 -7.75 -2.71 4.11
N TRP A 236 -7.66 -3.39 2.97
CA TRP A 236 -8.81 -4.07 2.36
C TRP A 236 -9.44 -5.06 3.31
N GLY A 237 -8.66 -5.81 4.09
CA GLY A 237 -9.21 -6.71 5.12
C GLY A 237 -10.16 -6.04 6.11
N GLN A 238 -9.94 -4.76 6.46
CA GLN A 238 -10.86 -4.02 7.34
C GLN A 238 -12.15 -3.62 6.61
N VAL A 239 -12.04 -3.23 5.34
CA VAL A 239 -13.20 -2.93 4.49
C VAL A 239 -14.01 -4.19 4.24
N HIS A 240 -13.33 -5.30 3.94
CA HIS A 240 -13.89 -6.63 3.76
C HIS A 240 -14.73 -7.03 4.96
N THR A 241 -14.12 -7.06 6.16
CA THR A 241 -14.83 -7.34 7.41
C THR A 241 -16.04 -6.43 7.61
N LEU A 242 -15.88 -5.11 7.47
CA LEU A 242 -16.99 -4.17 7.65
C LEU A 242 -18.16 -4.45 6.68
N MET A 243 -17.88 -4.72 5.41
CA MET A 243 -18.93 -4.99 4.42
C MET A 243 -19.59 -6.35 4.65
N THR A 244 -18.83 -7.37 5.05
CA THR A 244 -19.37 -8.68 5.44
C THR A 244 -20.31 -8.53 6.64
N ASP A 245 -19.87 -7.84 7.70
CA ASP A 245 -20.68 -7.60 8.91
C ASP A 245 -22.00 -6.90 8.57
N LEU A 246 -21.99 -5.92 7.65
CA LEU A 246 -23.21 -5.25 7.20
C LEU A 246 -24.20 -6.24 6.57
N VAL A 247 -23.72 -7.15 5.72
CA VAL A 247 -24.54 -8.10 4.96
C VAL A 247 -25.09 -9.20 5.87
N GLU A 248 -24.25 -9.79 6.72
CA GLU A 248 -24.63 -10.91 7.60
C GLU A 248 -25.68 -10.53 8.65
N VAL A 249 -25.70 -9.27 9.08
CA VAL A 249 -26.65 -8.76 10.07
C VAL A 249 -28.01 -8.38 9.46
N ALA A 250 -28.07 -8.17 8.15
CA ALA A 250 -29.29 -7.78 7.45
C ALA A 250 -30.08 -8.97 6.86
N GLY A 251 -29.51 -10.17 6.84
CA GLY A 251 -30.14 -11.41 6.37
C GLY A 251 -30.75 -12.22 7.50
#